data_AF-A0A1X1ZHH0-F1
#
_entry.id   AF-A0A1X1ZHH0-F1
#
_cell.length_a   1.000
_cell.length_b   1.000
_cell.length_c   1.000
_cell.angle_alpha   90.00
_cell.angle_beta   90.00
_cell.angle_gamma   90.00
#
_symmetry.space_group_name_H-M   'P 1'
#
loop_
_entity.id
_entity.type
_entity.pdbx_description
1 polymer ?
#
loop_
_entity_poly.entity_id
_entity_poly.type
_entity_poly.pdbx_seq_one_letter_code
_entity_poly.pdbx_strand_id
1 'polypeptide(L)' 'MTRGRLAAGRGEPSVTLKASAADLVKARLGASEAKRRGALRRLEFKGDPEVVDAVRRAFSLSA' A
#
# COMPACT_ATOMS: atom_id res chain seq x y z
N MET A 1 -27.18 -9.30 2.25
CA MET A 1 -25.83 -9.15 1.67
C MET A 1 -25.70 -7.78 1.06
N THR A 2 -25.14 -6.80 1.77
CA THR A 2 -24.76 -5.53 1.16
C THR A 2 -23.54 -5.78 0.29
N ARG A 3 -23.71 -5.71 -1.04
CA ARG A 3 -22.59 -5.47 -1.96
C ARG A 3 -22.05 -4.09 -1.61
N GLY A 4 -21.11 -4.04 -0.66
CA GLY A 4 -20.50 -2.82 -0.15
C GLY A 4 -19.83 -2.08 -1.30
N ARG A 5 -20.57 -1.19 -1.96
CA ARG A 5 -19.98 -0.22 -2.87
C ARG A 5 -19.25 0.76 -1.97
N LEU A 6 -17.92 0.75 -2.07
CA LEU A 6 -17.12 1.84 -1.57
C LEU A 6 -17.60 3.10 -2.31
N ALA A 7 -18.25 4.00 -1.60
CA ALA A 7 -18.56 5.31 -2.14
C ALA A 7 -17.24 5.99 -2.53
N ALA A 8 -17.29 6.86 -3.54
CA ALA A 8 -16.12 7.67 -3.88
C ALA A 8 -15.67 8.43 -2.61
N GLY A 9 -14.37 8.38 -2.31
CA GLY A 9 -13.80 9.21 -1.28
C GLY A 9 -14.13 10.68 -1.58
N ARG A 10 -14.53 11.44 -0.56
CA ARG A 10 -14.74 12.88 -0.72
C ARG A 10 -13.40 13.60 -0.57
N GLY A 11 -13.07 14.47 -1.52
CA GLY A 11 -11.84 15.26 -1.51
C GLY A 11 -10.63 14.58 -2.16
N GLU A 12 -9.51 15.30 -2.20
CA GLU A 12 -8.24 14.72 -2.66
C GLU A 12 -7.70 13.70 -1.64
N PRO A 13 -7.14 12.57 -2.10
CA PRO A 13 -6.59 11.58 -1.22
C PRO A 13 -5.35 12.12 -0.50
N SER A 14 -5.30 11.98 0.83
CA SER A 14 -4.12 12.36 1.63
C SER A 14 -2.86 11.58 1.25
N VAL A 15 -3.03 10.36 0.71
CA VAL A 15 -1.96 9.53 0.14
C VAL A 15 -2.45 8.80 -1.11
N THR A 16 -1.61 8.78 -2.15
CA THR A 16 -1.74 7.95 -3.34
C THR A 16 -0.64 6.90 -3.35
N LEU A 17 -1.03 5.62 -3.47
CA LEU A 17 -0.12 4.48 -3.65
C LEU A 17 -0.24 3.95 -5.08
N LYS A 18 0.88 3.88 -5.80
CA LYS A 18 0.98 3.25 -7.12
C LYS A 18 1.87 2.00 -7.03
N ALA A 19 1.33 0.88 -7.51
CA ALA A 19 2.00 -0.41 -7.49
C ALA A 19 1.42 -1.35 -8.55
N SER A 20 2.20 -2.34 -8.99
CA SER A 20 1.61 -3.53 -9.60
C SER A 20 0.94 -4.38 -8.51
N ALA A 21 -0.12 -5.11 -8.86
CA ALA A 21 -0.77 -6.03 -7.91
C ALA A 21 0.22 -7.08 -7.39
N ALA A 22 1.09 -7.59 -8.29
CA ALA A 22 2.11 -8.57 -7.94
C ALA A 22 3.15 -8.02 -6.94
N ASP A 23 3.56 -6.76 -7.09
CA ASP A 23 4.49 -6.14 -6.15
C ASP A 23 3.84 -5.82 -4.81
N LEU A 24 2.57 -5.40 -4.79
CA LEU A 24 1.84 -5.18 -3.55
C LEU A 24 1.71 -6.50 -2.75
N VAL A 25 1.33 -7.58 -3.42
CA VAL A 25 1.25 -8.91 -2.81
C VAL A 25 2.63 -9.36 -2.32
N LYS A 26 3.68 -9.21 -3.14
CA LYS A 26 5.04 -9.62 -2.78
C LYS A 26 5.63 -8.77 -1.65
N ALA A 27 5.29 -7.49 -1.56
CA ALA A 27 5.69 -6.62 -0.47
C ALA A 27 5.10 -7.08 0.87
N ARG A 28 3.84 -7.54 0.86
CA ARG A 28 3.14 -8.01 2.07
C ARG A 28 3.45 -9.46 2.45
N LEU A 29 3.49 -10.36 1.47
CA LEU A 29 3.49 -11.82 1.66
C LEU A 29 4.72 -12.53 1.07
N GLY A 30 5.74 -11.78 0.65
CA GLY A 30 6.96 -12.36 0.08
C GLY A 30 7.65 -13.30 1.06
N ALA A 31 7.98 -14.51 0.58
CA ALA A 31 8.56 -15.59 1.41
C ALA A 31 9.92 -15.27 2.08
N SER A 32 10.58 -14.17 1.69
CA SER A 32 11.80 -13.71 2.35
C SER A 32 11.81 -12.19 2.49
N GLU A 33 12.55 -11.71 3.48
CA GLU A 33 12.75 -10.28 3.72
C GLU A 33 13.36 -9.58 2.49
N ALA A 34 14.30 -10.23 1.80
CA ALA A 34 14.87 -9.70 0.56
C ALA A 34 13.82 -9.53 -0.55
N LYS A 35 12.89 -10.48 -0.69
CA LYS A 35 11.78 -10.39 -1.66
C LYS A 35 10.81 -9.28 -1.29
N ARG A 36 10.47 -9.15 0.00
CA ARG A 36 9.60 -8.07 0.52
C ARG A 36 10.24 -6.69 0.30
N ARG A 37 11.52 -6.50 0.68
CA ARG A 37 12.30 -5.27 0.40
C ARG A 37 12.35 -4.91 -1.08
N GLY A 38 12.67 -5.88 -1.92
CA GLY A 38 12.78 -5.67 -3.37
C GLY A 38 11.46 -5.21 -3.98
N ALA A 39 10.33 -5.77 -3.52
CA ALA A 39 9.00 -5.32 -3.93
C ALA A 39 8.65 -3.93 -3.39
N LEU A 40 8.93 -3.66 -2.10
CA LEU A 40 8.67 -2.35 -1.48
C LEU A 40 9.36 -1.19 -2.21
N ARG A 41 10.55 -1.41 -2.78
CA ARG A 41 11.26 -0.39 -3.57
C ARG A 41 10.57 -0.02 -4.89
N ARG A 42 9.65 -0.86 -5.38
CA ARG A 42 8.86 -0.62 -6.60
C ARG A 42 7.50 0.02 -6.32
N LEU A 43 7.13 0.17 -5.04
CA LEU A 43 5.92 0.89 -4.64
C LEU A 43 6.22 2.39 -4.57
N GLU A 44 5.36 3.21 -5.17
CA GLU A 44 5.44 4.66 -5.12
C GLU A 44 4.34 5.20 -4.20
N PHE A 45 4.72 5.98 -3.20
CA PHE A 45 3.80 6.65 -2.29
C PHE A 45 3.94 8.17 -2.50
N LYS A 46 2.82 8.86 -2.68
CA LYS A 46 2.75 10.33 -2.72
C LYS A 46 1.76 10.81 -1.68
N GLY A 47 2.12 11.83 -0.91
CA GLY A 47 1.26 12.40 0.12
C GLY A 47 2.04 12.74 1.37
N ASP A 48 1.31 13.01 2.45
CA ASP A 48 1.88 13.32 3.75
C ASP A 48 2.72 12.14 4.30
N PRO A 49 3.97 12.36 4.76
CA PRO A 49 4.83 11.29 5.27
C PRO A 49 4.25 10.51 6.46
N GLU A 50 3.55 11.17 7.38
CA GLU A 50 2.95 10.51 8.54
C GLU A 50 1.79 9.61 8.12
N VAL A 51 0.99 10.09 7.15
CA VAL A 51 -0.10 9.29 6.57
C VAL A 51 0.45 8.13 5.74
N VAL A 52 1.56 8.33 5.01
CA VAL A 52 2.25 7.25 4.29
C VAL A 52 2.71 6.16 5.26
N ASP A 53 3.27 6.54 6.40
CA ASP A 53 3.70 5.59 7.43
C ASP A 53 2.51 4.86 8.07
N ALA A 54 1.40 5.57 8.31
CA ALA A 54 0.16 4.95 8.77
C ALA A 54 -0.37 3.91 7.77
N VAL A 55 -0.38 4.23 6.47
CA VAL A 55 -0.75 3.29 5.40
C VAL A 55 0.18 2.09 5.39
N ARG A 56 1.50 2.30 5.45
CA ARG A 56 2.48 1.20 5.48
C ARG A 56 2.22 0.26 6.65
N ARG A 57 1.94 0.79 7.85
CA ARG A 57 1.59 -0.02 9.03
C ARG A 57 0.27 -0.77 8.85
N ALA A 58 -0.78 -0.08 8.40
CA ALA A 58 -2.12 -0.67 8.21
C ALA A 58 -2.13 -1.85 7.23
N PHE A 59 -1.30 -1.79 6.18
CA PHE A 59 -1.18 -2.87 5.19
C PHE A 59 -0.03 -3.85 5.47
N SER A 60 0.66 -3.71 6.61
CA SER A 60 1.84 -4.51 6.96
C SER A 60 2.93 -4.49 5.88
N LEU A 61 3.13 -3.32 5.26
CA LEU A 61 4.12 -3.06 4.21
C LEU A 61 5.47 -2.67 4.82
N SER A 62 5.98 -3.54 5.70
CA SER A 62 7.31 -3.46 6.30
C SER A 62 8.16 -4.62 5.80
N ALA A 63 9.42 -4.34 5.49
CA ALA A 63 10.42 -5.36 5.25
C ALA A 63 10.87 -5.97 6.58
#